data_AF-A4FHY7-F1
#
_entry.id   AF-A4FHY7-F1
#
_cell.length_a   1.000
_cell.length_b   1.000
_cell.length_c   1.000
_cell.angle_alpha   90.00
_cell.angle_beta   90.00
_cell.angle_gamma   90.00
#
_symmetry.space_group_name_H-M   'P 1'
#
loop_
_entity.id
_entity.type
_entity.pdbx_description
1 polymer ?
#
loop_
_entity_poly.entity_id
_entity_poly.type
_entity_poly.pdbx_seq_one_letter_code
_entity_poly.pdbx_strand_id
1 'polypeptide(L)'
;MNVVFVLAGAVLGIVLAIVWWWLDDARVLVRLQAQSAPEGQVYAGESGHEVVLARIDNHLGDVQGYEVWLGRAVNSDTPYGHVVEVPDGWDPKDMRVDWRPDGVGLAFADGGQILVPAEHFTGGR
;
A
#
# COMPACT_ATOMS: atom_id res chain seq x y z
N MET A 1 17.10 -37.12 32.83
CA MET A 1 16.33 -36.17 32.00
C MET A 1 17.26 -35.70 30.90
N ASN A 2 17.01 -36.11 29.66
CA ASN A 2 17.99 -36.02 28.58
C ASN A 2 18.10 -34.57 28.06
N VAL A 3 19.24 -33.93 28.33
CA VAL A 3 19.60 -32.57 27.88
C VAL A 3 19.35 -32.37 26.38
N VAL A 4 19.52 -33.43 25.57
CA VAL A 4 19.23 -33.43 24.13
C VAL A 4 17.77 -33.10 23.81
N PHE A 5 16.80 -33.62 24.56
CA PHE A 5 15.37 -33.31 24.33
C PHE A 5 15.04 -31.87 24.74
N VAL A 6 15.71 -31.35 25.78
CA VAL A 6 15.54 -29.95 26.20
C VAL A 6 16.10 -29.00 25.14
N LEU A 7 17.28 -29.29 24.60
CA LEU A 7 17.88 -28.49 23.53
C LEU A 7 17.09 -28.58 22.22
N ALA A 8 16.62 -29.76 21.84
CA ALA A 8 15.77 -29.92 20.66
C ALA A 8 14.45 -29.15 20.78
N GLY A 9 13.82 -29.19 21.96
CA GLY A 9 12.61 -28.40 22.24
C GLY A 9 12.87 -26.89 22.19
N ALA A 10 13.98 -26.43 22.75
CA ALA A 10 14.36 -25.02 22.73
C ALA A 10 14.61 -24.50 21.30
N VAL A 11 15.33 -25.27 20.46
CA VAL A 11 15.58 -24.90 19.06
C VAL A 11 14.27 -24.81 18.28
N LEU A 12 13.38 -25.79 18.43
CA LEU A 12 12.08 -25.77 17.75
C LEU A 12 11.24 -24.56 18.19
N GLY A 13 11.19 -24.26 19.49
CA GLY A 13 10.46 -23.10 20.00
C GLY A 13 10.98 -21.78 19.43
N ILE A 14 12.30 -21.62 19.33
CA ILE A 14 12.92 -20.41 18.74
C ILE A 14 12.56 -20.30 17.26
N VAL A 15 12.65 -21.39 16.49
CA VAL A 15 12.30 -21.38 15.07
C VAL A 15 10.83 -20.98 14.87
N LEU A 16 9.92 -21.55 15.66
CA LEU A 16 8.50 -21.19 15.58
C LEU A 16 8.24 -19.73 15.95
N ALA A 17 8.92 -19.20 16.97
CA ALA A 17 8.80 -17.80 17.35
C ALA A 17 9.30 -16.86 16.23
N ILE A 18 10.40 -17.21 15.57
CA ILE A 18 10.93 -16.43 14.42
C ILE A 18 9.95 -16.46 13.25
N VAL A 19 9.41 -17.65 12.93
CA VAL A 19 8.42 -17.78 11.84
C VAL A 19 7.17 -16.98 12.15
N TRP A 20 6.67 -17.06 13.37
CA TRP A 20 5.49 -16.30 13.79
C TRP A 20 5.74 -14.78 13.72
N TRP A 21 6.88 -14.31 14.23
CA TRP A 21 7.28 -12.92 14.13
C TRP A 21 7.38 -12.45 12.67
N TRP A 22 7.93 -13.28 11.77
CA TRP A 22 7.99 -12.97 10.36
C TRP A 22 6.59 -12.88 9.70
N LEU A 23 5.67 -13.78 10.05
CA LEU A 23 4.29 -13.74 9.53
C LEU A 23 3.51 -12.51 10.01
N ASP A 24 3.79 -12.06 11.22
CA ASP A 24 3.18 -10.86 11.81
C ASP A 24 3.71 -9.57 11.15
N ASP A 25 5.02 -9.51 10.86
CA ASP A 25 5.67 -8.32 10.28
C ASP A 25 5.53 -8.23 8.74
N ALA A 26 5.45 -9.36 8.05
CA ALA A 26 5.41 -9.39 6.60
C ALA A 26 4.09 -8.82 6.05
N ARG A 27 4.22 -7.77 5.22
CA ARG A 27 3.10 -7.02 4.63
C ARG A 27 2.54 -7.68 3.38
N VAL A 28 1.22 -7.77 3.31
CA VAL A 28 0.43 -8.24 2.18
C VAL A 28 -0.40 -7.07 1.64
N LEU A 29 -0.19 -6.73 0.37
CA LEU A 29 -0.94 -5.68 -0.31
C LEU A 29 -2.23 -6.26 -0.91
N VAL A 30 -3.38 -5.78 -0.44
CA VAL A 30 -4.70 -6.13 -1.00
C VAL A 30 -5.26 -4.93 -1.74
N ARG A 31 -5.29 -5.01 -3.06
CA ARG A 31 -5.86 -3.96 -3.92
C ARG A 31 -7.37 -3.88 -3.72
N LEU A 32 -7.85 -2.70 -3.31
CA LEU A 32 -9.28 -2.46 -3.07
C LEU A 32 -9.93 -1.70 -4.22
N GLN A 33 -9.28 -0.64 -4.69
CA GLN A 33 -9.83 0.24 -5.70
C GLN A 33 -8.73 0.74 -6.62
N ALA A 34 -9.07 0.91 -7.88
CA ALA A 34 -8.19 1.39 -8.93
C ALA A 34 -8.92 2.45 -9.75
N GLN A 35 -8.29 3.59 -9.97
CA GLN A 35 -8.82 4.66 -10.80
C GLN A 35 -7.72 5.15 -11.73
N SER A 36 -7.96 5.05 -13.03
CA SER A 36 -7.05 5.57 -14.05
C SER A 36 -7.26 7.06 -14.28
N ALA A 37 -6.18 7.77 -14.65
CA ALA A 37 -6.28 9.14 -15.09
C ALA A 37 -7.15 9.24 -16.36
N PRO A 38 -8.05 10.23 -16.46
CA PRO A 38 -8.78 10.55 -17.67
C PRO A 38 -7.87 10.70 -18.89
N GLU A 39 -8.34 10.23 -20.05
CA GLU A 39 -7.67 10.48 -21.33
C GLU A 39 -7.53 12.01 -21.56
N GLY A 40 -6.30 12.48 -21.76
CA GLY A 40 -6.01 13.90 -22.00
C GLY A 40 -5.51 14.69 -20.79
N GLN A 41 -5.45 14.11 -19.58
CA GLN A 41 -4.65 14.69 -18.50
C GLN A 41 -3.17 14.34 -18.69
N VAL A 42 -2.42 15.34 -19.15
CA VAL A 42 -1.03 15.20 -19.58
C VAL A 42 -0.10 15.27 -18.38
N TYR A 43 0.04 14.16 -17.66
CA TYR A 43 1.28 13.90 -16.95
C TYR A 43 2.30 13.37 -17.95
N ALA A 44 3.49 13.96 -18.01
CA ALA A 44 4.50 13.59 -19.00
C ALA A 44 4.87 12.09 -18.88
N GLY A 45 4.61 11.31 -19.93
CA GLY A 45 4.89 9.88 -19.99
C GLY A 45 3.95 9.17 -20.96
N GLU A 46 4.47 8.23 -21.75
CA GLU A 46 3.68 7.49 -22.77
C GLU A 46 2.69 6.49 -22.15
N SER A 47 2.74 6.29 -20.85
CA SER A 47 1.94 5.30 -20.11
C SER A 47 0.92 6.00 -19.23
N GLY A 48 -0.31 5.46 -19.16
CA GLY A 48 -1.37 6.00 -18.29
C GLY A 48 -0.94 6.05 -16.83
N HIS A 49 -1.49 7.02 -16.08
CA HIS A 49 -1.30 7.11 -14.63
C HIS A 49 -2.51 6.52 -13.91
N GLU A 50 -2.26 5.95 -12.73
CA GLU A 50 -3.27 5.27 -11.93
C GLU A 50 -3.10 5.60 -10.45
N VAL A 51 -4.24 5.67 -9.76
CA VAL A 51 -4.35 5.71 -8.30
C VAL A 51 -4.93 4.40 -7.83
N VAL A 52 -4.26 3.74 -6.90
CA VAL A 52 -4.66 2.48 -6.32
C VAL A 52 -4.75 2.61 -4.81
N LEU A 53 -5.94 2.35 -4.28
CA LEU A 53 -6.13 2.14 -2.86
C LEU A 53 -5.83 0.67 -2.53
N ALA A 54 -4.87 0.46 -1.64
CA ALA A 54 -4.50 -0.85 -1.11
C ALA A 54 -4.75 -0.90 0.40
N ARG A 55 -5.25 -2.04 0.87
CA ARG A 55 -5.24 -2.40 2.28
C ARG A 55 -3.97 -3.20 2.56
N ILE A 56 -3.31 -2.88 3.66
CA ILE A 56 -2.12 -3.60 4.13
C ILE A 56 -2.59 -4.59 5.18
N ASP A 57 -2.46 -5.87 4.88
CA ASP A 57 -2.70 -6.97 5.82
C ASP A 57 -1.35 -7.57 6.24
N ASN A 58 -1.27 -8.30 7.36
CA ASN A 58 -0.16 -9.22 7.63
C ASN A 58 -0.50 -10.64 7.10
N HIS A 59 0.45 -11.59 7.15
CA HIS A 59 0.18 -12.97 6.72
C HIS A 59 -0.76 -13.75 7.67
N LEU A 60 -1.11 -13.17 8.82
CA LEU A 60 -2.10 -13.70 9.75
C LEU A 60 -3.54 -13.22 9.43
N GLY A 61 -3.67 -12.24 8.53
CA GLY A 61 -4.95 -11.67 8.08
C GLY A 61 -5.40 -10.43 8.86
N ASP A 62 -4.55 -9.89 9.75
CA ASP A 62 -4.83 -8.66 10.47
C ASP A 62 -4.55 -7.44 9.60
N VAL A 63 -5.49 -6.50 9.59
CA VAL A 63 -5.34 -5.22 8.87
C VAL A 63 -4.36 -4.33 9.63
N GLN A 64 -3.28 -3.97 8.95
CA GLN A 64 -2.21 -3.09 9.46
C GLN A 64 -2.42 -1.63 9.05
N GLY A 65 -3.17 -1.37 7.98
CA GLY A 65 -3.45 -0.02 7.53
C GLY A 65 -3.92 0.06 6.08
N TYR A 66 -3.91 1.27 5.53
CA TYR A 66 -4.27 1.55 4.15
C TYR A 66 -3.26 2.49 3.50
N GLU A 67 -2.96 2.22 2.24
CA GLU A 67 -2.03 3.00 1.44
C GLU A 67 -2.67 3.36 0.11
N VAL A 68 -2.40 4.57 -0.37
CA VAL A 68 -2.75 5.02 -1.71
C VAL A 68 -1.48 5.10 -2.54
N TRP A 69 -1.44 4.28 -3.57
CA TRP A 69 -0.34 4.19 -4.52
C TRP A 69 -0.70 5.00 -5.76
N LEU A 70 0.13 5.98 -6.11
CA LEU A 70 -0.06 6.84 -7.27
C LEU A 70 1.13 6.70 -8.18
N GLY A 71 0.89 6.55 -9.48
CA GLY A 71 2.00 6.55 -10.41
C GLY A 71 1.66 5.97 -11.76
N ARG A 72 2.69 5.55 -12.47
CA ARG A 72 2.56 4.95 -13.78
C ARG A 72 1.86 3.60 -13.67
N ALA A 73 0.81 3.40 -14.46
CA ALA A 73 0.23 2.09 -14.68
C ALA A 73 1.25 1.23 -15.44
N VAL A 74 1.94 0.38 -14.70
CA VAL A 74 2.76 -0.71 -15.26
C VAL A 74 1.89 -1.96 -15.28
N ASN A 75 2.25 -2.98 -16.07
CA ASN A 75 1.55 -4.27 -16.10
C ASN A 75 1.64 -5.07 -14.77
N SER A 76 1.88 -4.38 -13.64
CA SER A 76 1.98 -4.93 -12.30
C SER A 76 0.79 -4.46 -11.48
N ASP A 77 0.41 -5.23 -10.46
CA ASP A 77 -0.75 -4.96 -9.61
C ASP A 77 -0.67 -3.63 -8.84
N THR A 78 0.50 -2.98 -8.85
CA THR A 78 0.77 -1.74 -8.12
C THR A 78 1.36 -0.66 -9.04
N PRO A 79 0.85 0.60 -8.99
CA PRO A 79 1.43 1.71 -9.73
C PRO A 79 2.87 1.98 -9.32
N TYR A 80 3.71 2.36 -10.29
CA TYR A 80 5.09 2.76 -10.04
C TYR A 80 5.18 4.27 -9.83
N GLY A 81 5.42 4.71 -8.59
CA GLY A 81 5.54 6.13 -8.27
C GLY A 81 5.62 6.43 -6.78
N HIS A 82 4.56 7.03 -6.24
CA HIS A 82 4.45 7.54 -4.88
C HIS A 82 3.46 6.71 -4.05
N VAL A 83 3.72 6.63 -2.74
CA VAL A 83 2.84 5.96 -1.78
C VAL A 83 2.48 6.93 -0.68
N VAL A 84 1.19 7.00 -0.36
CA VAL A 84 0.62 7.83 0.70
C VAL A 84 -0.05 6.91 1.70
N GLU A 85 0.39 6.94 2.95
CA GLU A 85 -0.31 6.27 4.04
C GLU A 85 -1.60 7.03 4.38
N VAL A 86 -2.72 6.31 4.50
CA VAL A 86 -3.98 6.88 4.95
C VAL A 86 -3.93 7.02 6.48
N PRO A 87 -4.13 8.23 7.04
CA PRO A 87 -4.11 8.43 8.49
C PRO A 87 -5.15 7.59 9.22
N ASP A 88 -4.81 7.17 10.44
CA ASP A 88 -5.74 6.44 11.31
C ASP A 88 -7.03 7.23 11.57
N GLY A 89 -8.15 6.53 11.50
CA GLY A 89 -9.48 7.10 11.73
C GLY A 89 -10.11 7.77 10.52
N TRP A 90 -9.46 7.75 9.35
CA TRP A 90 -10.09 8.13 8.08
C TRP A 90 -10.69 6.91 7.40
N ASP A 91 -11.85 7.04 6.76
CA ASP A 91 -12.50 5.98 5.98
C ASP A 91 -11.97 5.96 4.54
N PRO A 92 -11.15 4.96 4.16
CA PRO A 92 -10.60 4.85 2.83
C PRO A 92 -11.63 4.35 1.79
N LYS A 93 -12.76 3.75 2.19
CA LYS A 93 -13.69 3.10 1.25
C LYS A 93 -14.41 4.07 0.34
N ASP A 94 -14.66 5.28 0.84
CA ASP A 94 -15.33 6.35 0.12
C ASP A 94 -14.35 7.40 -0.42
N MET A 95 -13.10 7.00 -0.65
CA MET A 95 -12.06 7.86 -1.23
C MET A 95 -12.44 8.31 -2.65
N ARG A 96 -12.38 9.62 -2.89
CA ARG A 96 -12.56 10.24 -4.20
C ARG A 96 -11.23 10.78 -4.71
N VAL A 97 -10.99 10.53 -6.00
CA VAL A 97 -9.79 10.98 -6.70
C VAL A 97 -10.18 12.15 -7.59
N ASP A 98 -9.53 13.30 -7.37
CA ASP A 98 -9.65 14.49 -8.20
C ASP A 98 -8.33 14.73 -8.92
N TRP A 99 -8.30 14.36 -10.19
CA TRP A 99 -7.10 14.50 -11.00
C TRP A 99 -6.95 15.92 -11.53
N ARG A 100 -5.75 16.49 -11.44
CA ARG A 100 -5.45 17.87 -11.83
C ARG A 100 -4.09 18.00 -12.52
N PRO A 101 -3.85 19.01 -13.36
CA PRO A 101 -2.55 19.17 -14.02
C PRO A 101 -1.35 19.26 -13.07
N ASP A 102 -1.55 19.80 -11.87
CA ASP A 102 -0.54 19.99 -10.83
C ASP A 102 -0.38 18.79 -9.88
N GLY A 103 -1.29 17.81 -9.92
CA GLY A 103 -1.24 16.64 -9.04
C GLY A 103 -2.59 15.94 -8.89
N VAL A 104 -2.73 15.16 -7.81
CA VAL A 104 -3.92 14.39 -7.49
C VAL A 104 -4.43 14.77 -6.12
N GLY A 105 -5.69 15.18 -6.04
CA GLY A 105 -6.43 15.33 -4.78
C GLY A 105 -7.06 14.00 -4.38
N LEU A 106 -6.80 13.57 -3.15
CA LEU A 106 -7.44 12.44 -2.49
C LEU A 106 -8.37 13.00 -1.41
N ALA A 107 -9.67 12.82 -1.57
CA ALA A 107 -10.68 13.26 -0.61
C ALA A 107 -11.34 12.06 0.05
N PHE A 108 -11.42 12.07 1.38
CA PHE A 108 -11.99 11.00 2.19
C PHE A 108 -13.33 11.45 2.78
N ALA A 109 -14.21 10.50 3.12
CA ALA A 109 -15.58 10.80 3.57
C ALA A 109 -15.62 11.65 4.85
N ASP A 110 -14.65 11.47 5.75
CA ASP A 110 -14.56 12.21 7.01
C ASP A 110 -14.10 13.67 6.83
N GLY A 111 -13.92 14.12 5.58
CA GLY A 111 -13.49 15.47 5.22
C GLY A 111 -11.98 15.64 5.09
N GLY A 112 -11.21 14.58 5.37
CA GLY A 112 -9.77 14.54 5.14
C GLY A 112 -9.42 14.72 3.66
N GLN A 113 -8.39 15.52 3.37
CA GLN A 113 -7.91 15.76 2.02
C GLN A 113 -6.38 15.73 1.97
N ILE A 114 -5.85 15.03 0.97
CA ILE A 114 -4.42 14.97 0.68
C ILE A 114 -4.23 15.42 -0.77
N LEU A 115 -3.36 16.39 -0.99
CA LEU A 115 -2.92 16.76 -2.33
C LEU A 115 -1.54 16.13 -2.56
N VAL A 116 -1.43 15.32 -3.60
CA VAL A 116 -0.17 14.71 -4.04
C VAL A 116 0.31 15.45 -5.28
N PRO A 117 1.37 16.28 -5.19
CA PRO A 117 1.92 16.97 -6.36
C PRO A 117 2.40 16.01 -7.47
N ALA A 118 2.22 16.40 -8.73
CA ALA A 118 2.56 15.59 -9.90
C ALA A 118 4.03 15.12 -9.92
N GLU A 119 4.94 15.97 -9.48
CA GLU A 119 6.37 15.68 -9.38
C GLU A 119 6.70 14.45 -8.51
N HIS A 120 5.85 14.09 -7.55
CA HIS A 120 6.11 12.94 -6.68
C HIS A 120 5.82 11.59 -7.33
N PHE A 121 4.92 11.52 -8.31
CA PHE A 121 4.47 10.25 -8.89
C PHE A 121 4.75 10.10 -10.40
N THR A 122 5.16 11.18 -11.07
CA THR A 122 5.49 11.16 -12.51
C THR A 122 6.96 10.83 -12.80
N GLY A 123 7.86 11.13 -11.86
CA GLY A 123 9.31 11.07 -12.07
C GLY A 123 9.94 9.67 -12.12
N GLY A 124 9.28 8.63 -11.61
CA GLY A 124 9.89 7.31 -11.38
C GLY A 124 11.01 7.37 -10.32
N ARG A 125 10.97 6.50 -9.31
CA ARG A 125 12.11 6.35 -8.38
C ARG A 125 13.19 5.45 -8.96
#